data_AF-A0A950NDY4-F1
#
_entry.id   AF-A0A950NDY4-F1
#
_cell.length_a   1.000
_cell.length_b   1.000
_cell.length_c   1.000
_cell.angle_alpha   90.00
_cell.angle_beta   90.00
_cell.angle_gamma   90.00
#
_symmetry.space_group_name_H-M   'P 1'
#
loop_
_entity.id
_entity.type
_entity.pdbx_description
1 polymer ?
#
loop_
_entity_poly.entity_id
_entity_poly.type
_entity_poly.pdbx_seq_one_letter_code
_entity_poly.pdbx_strand_id
1 'polypeptide(L)'
;MMLLALAAAGKSPLKGFLGALHPGIVHFPIALLAVGALFEVVQILRGRKEPAPGTQMLALLAAAAAVPATLFGFMLADAEGSEGKLIDLHQWLGVSSTIVAVVAALFAIKAKNSPGCLTGLRIGLIVGSGLVLATGYVGGELVFGENHLFKAFKEEAKQPLPPTPPPLLKPETAVADKVDFAKDIAPIIKDMCFKCHGGEKVKGKFKLNTRKDAMDGGESGKEILPGKPTLSKFYTSLTLDKDNDELMPPVKEKARPTPEQIEKVKKWIEQGAEWPDGMEFKK
;
A
#
# COMPACT_ATOMS: atom_id res chain seq x y z
N MET A 1 26.23 16.30 -12.16
CA MET A 1 26.54 15.20 -13.12
C MET A 1 25.29 14.44 -13.58
N MET A 2 24.32 14.12 -12.71
CA MET A 2 23.07 13.42 -13.11
C MET A 2 22.19 14.21 -14.11
N LEU A 3 22.13 15.54 -13.95
CA LEU A 3 21.42 16.44 -14.88
C LEU A 3 22.05 16.50 -16.29
N LEU A 4 23.38 16.34 -16.41
CA LEU A 4 24.07 16.29 -17.70
C LEU A 4 23.90 14.94 -18.41
N ALA A 5 23.79 13.84 -17.65
CA ALA A 5 23.52 12.51 -18.21
C ALA A 5 22.09 12.39 -18.77
N LEU A 6 21.11 13.02 -18.12
CA LEU A 6 19.73 13.09 -18.62
C LEU A 6 19.61 13.89 -19.92
N ALA A 7 20.36 14.99 -20.04
CA ALA A 7 20.40 15.81 -21.26
C ALA A 7 21.00 15.05 -22.46
N ALA A 8 21.96 14.14 -22.23
CA ALA A 8 22.57 13.33 -23.27
C ALA A 8 21.65 12.23 -23.85
N ALA A 9 20.58 11.87 -23.14
CA ALA A 9 19.61 10.86 -23.55
C ALA A 9 18.37 11.44 -24.29
N GLY A 10 18.33 12.74 -24.56
CA GLY A 10 17.19 13.40 -25.22
C GLY A 10 15.90 13.45 -24.37
N LYS A 11 15.91 12.94 -23.14
CA LYS A 11 14.76 12.98 -22.22
C LYS A 11 14.81 14.26 -21.40
N SER A 12 13.79 15.11 -21.54
CA SER A 12 13.67 16.36 -20.76
C SER A 12 13.55 16.03 -19.26
N PRO A 13 14.49 16.46 -18.40
CA PRO A 13 14.44 16.19 -16.95
C PRO A 13 13.15 16.69 -16.30
N LEU A 14 12.59 17.79 -16.83
CA LEU A 14 11.33 18.36 -16.37
C LEU A 14 10.14 17.44 -16.69
N LYS A 15 10.10 16.83 -17.88
CA LYS A 15 9.04 15.88 -18.25
C LYS A 15 9.03 14.66 -17.32
N GLY A 16 10.21 14.11 -17.01
CA GLY A 16 10.34 12.98 -16.08
C GLY A 16 9.88 13.33 -14.67
N PHE A 17 10.27 14.50 -14.16
CA PHE A 17 9.82 14.98 -12.85
C PHE A 17 8.30 15.19 -12.79
N LEU A 18 7.71 15.86 -13.78
CA LEU A 18 6.27 16.10 -13.83
C LEU A 18 5.48 14.78 -14.01
N GLY A 19 5.97 13.88 -14.85
CA GLY A 19 5.39 12.55 -15.02
C GLY A 19 5.35 11.75 -13.70
N ALA A 20 6.41 11.82 -12.90
CA ALA A 20 6.46 11.15 -11.59
C ALA A 20 5.40 11.65 -10.58
N LEU A 21 4.82 12.84 -10.80
CA LEU A 21 3.72 13.35 -9.97
C LEU A 21 2.36 12.73 -10.34
N HIS A 22 2.24 12.05 -11.48
CA HIS A 22 0.97 11.50 -11.96
C HIS A 22 0.26 10.62 -10.91
N PRO A 23 0.91 9.60 -10.30
CA PRO A 23 0.26 8.78 -9.28
C PRO A 23 -0.22 9.58 -8.05
N GLY A 24 0.47 10.66 -7.69
CA GLY A 24 0.05 11.53 -6.59
C GLY A 24 -1.22 12.32 -6.94
N ILE A 25 -1.26 12.90 -8.15
CA ILE A 25 -2.35 13.82 -8.55
C ILE A 25 -3.64 13.07 -8.88
N VAL A 26 -3.60 11.83 -9.38
CA VAL A 26 -4.82 11.08 -9.75
C VAL A 26 -5.79 10.86 -8.58
N HIS A 27 -5.32 10.87 -7.33
CA HIS A 27 -6.17 10.68 -6.15
C HIS A 27 -7.19 11.82 -5.95
N PHE A 28 -6.85 13.04 -6.36
CA PHE A 28 -7.72 14.21 -6.21
C PHE A 28 -9.00 14.11 -7.04
N PRO A 29 -8.96 13.97 -8.39
CA PRO A 29 -10.18 13.85 -9.18
C PRO A 29 -11.00 12.61 -8.80
N ILE A 30 -10.35 11.49 -8.44
CA ILE A 30 -11.06 10.29 -7.95
C ILE A 30 -11.90 10.61 -6.72
N ALA A 31 -11.29 11.16 -5.66
CA ALA A 31 -11.97 11.46 -4.42
C ALA A 31 -13.05 12.54 -4.59
N LEU A 32 -12.73 13.63 -5.32
CA LEU A 32 -13.62 14.76 -5.50
C LEU A 32 -14.87 14.41 -6.32
N LEU A 33 -14.73 13.62 -7.39
CA LEU A 33 -15.87 13.14 -8.18
C LEU A 33 -16.72 12.16 -7.37
N ALA A 34 -16.09 11.18 -6.71
CA ALA A 34 -16.81 10.17 -5.94
C ALA A 34 -17.62 10.77 -4.78
N VAL A 35 -17.03 11.71 -4.03
CA VAL A 35 -17.73 12.41 -2.95
C VAL A 35 -18.83 13.32 -3.50
N GLY A 36 -18.58 14.05 -4.59
CA GLY A 36 -19.59 14.87 -5.25
C GLY A 36 -20.78 14.05 -5.75
N ALA A 37 -20.51 12.89 -6.37
CA ALA A 37 -21.54 11.95 -6.82
C ALA A 37 -22.34 11.39 -5.64
N LEU A 38 -21.68 11.00 -4.55
CA LEU A 38 -22.35 10.53 -3.33
C LEU A 38 -23.32 11.59 -2.79
N PHE A 39 -22.89 12.84 -2.68
CA PHE A 39 -23.73 13.94 -2.20
C PHE A 39 -24.96 14.14 -3.10
N GLU A 40 -24.78 14.12 -4.43
CA GLU A 40 -25.90 14.25 -5.35
C GLU A 40 -26.83 13.05 -5.37
N VAL A 41 -26.31 11.82 -5.25
CA VAL A 41 -27.15 10.62 -5.12
C VAL A 41 -28.04 10.73 -3.88
N VAL A 42 -27.50 11.17 -2.75
CA VAL A 42 -28.30 11.42 -1.54
C VAL A 42 -29.36 12.50 -1.78
N GLN A 43 -29.03 13.59 -2.49
CA GLN A 43 -29.99 14.64 -2.84
C GLN A 43 -31.10 14.13 -3.78
N ILE A 44 -30.77 13.28 -4.74
CA ILE A 44 -31.72 12.63 -5.67
C ILE A 44 -32.68 11.75 -4.88
N LEU A 45 -32.16 10.89 -4.00
CA LEU A 45 -32.98 10.01 -3.14
C LEU A 45 -33.89 10.81 -2.20
N ARG A 46 -33.48 12.02 -1.80
CA ARG A 46 -34.27 12.95 -0.99
C ARG A 46 -35.18 13.88 -1.83
N GLY A 47 -35.25 13.71 -3.14
CA GLY A 47 -36.10 14.51 -4.04
C GLY A 47 -35.74 16.00 -4.09
N ARG A 48 -34.49 16.37 -3.78
CA ARG A 48 -34.06 17.78 -3.74
C ARG A 48 -33.83 18.32 -5.15
N LYS A 49 -34.36 19.51 -5.43
CA LYS A 49 -34.23 20.23 -6.71
C LYS A 49 -33.04 21.19 -6.76
N GLU A 50 -32.17 21.13 -5.76
CA GLU A 50 -30.96 21.94 -5.65
C GLU A 50 -29.74 21.02 -5.50
N PRO A 51 -28.57 21.44 -6.00
CA PRO A 51 -27.33 20.70 -5.76
C PRO A 51 -27.01 20.69 -4.26
N ALA A 52 -26.34 19.63 -3.80
CA ALA A 52 -25.89 19.53 -2.43
C ALA A 52 -24.90 20.67 -2.12
N PRO A 53 -24.85 21.13 -0.85
CA PRO A 53 -23.84 22.10 -0.42
C PRO A 53 -22.43 21.58 -0.73
N GLY A 54 -21.60 22.43 -1.35
CA GLY A 54 -20.22 22.09 -1.69
C GLY A 54 -20.03 21.32 -3.01
N THR A 55 -21.06 20.67 -3.57
CA THR A 55 -20.93 19.91 -4.84
C THR A 55 -20.34 20.73 -5.98
N GLN A 56 -20.74 22.00 -6.08
CA GLN A 56 -20.21 22.90 -7.10
C GLN A 56 -18.68 23.08 -7.00
N MET A 57 -18.16 23.25 -5.77
CA MET A 57 -16.73 23.40 -5.54
C MET A 57 -16.00 22.08 -5.82
N LEU A 58 -16.57 20.95 -5.39
CA LEU A 58 -16.01 19.62 -5.66
C LEU A 58 -15.86 19.35 -7.16
N ALA A 59 -16.86 19.69 -7.96
CA ALA A 59 -16.81 19.53 -9.42
C ALA A 59 -15.72 20.43 -10.06
N LEU A 60 -15.60 21.68 -9.62
CA LEU A 60 -14.57 22.60 -10.12
C LEU A 60 -13.16 22.14 -9.76
N LEU A 61 -12.93 21.72 -8.50
CA LEU A 61 -11.64 21.21 -8.05
C LEU A 61 -11.30 19.87 -8.72
N ALA A 62 -12.29 19.00 -8.95
CA ALA A 62 -12.09 17.76 -9.69
C ALA A 62 -11.59 18.04 -11.11
N ALA A 63 -12.23 18.97 -11.84
CA ALA A 63 -11.79 19.36 -13.18
C ALA A 63 -10.38 19.98 -13.16
N ALA A 64 -10.11 20.87 -12.21
CA ALA A 64 -8.80 21.52 -12.05
C ALA A 64 -7.67 20.51 -11.76
N ALA A 65 -7.95 19.42 -11.05
CA ALA A 65 -6.99 18.36 -10.77
C ALA A 65 -6.89 17.31 -11.90
N ALA A 66 -7.99 17.03 -12.61
CA ALA A 66 -8.03 16.03 -13.68
C ALA A 66 -7.15 16.42 -14.88
N VAL A 67 -7.16 17.71 -15.27
CA VAL A 67 -6.34 18.22 -16.38
C VAL A 67 -4.84 17.95 -16.19
N PRO A 68 -4.19 18.39 -15.10
CA PRO A 68 -2.78 18.07 -14.87
C PRO A 68 -2.54 16.57 -14.66
N ALA A 69 -3.48 15.83 -14.05
CA ALA A 69 -3.35 14.37 -13.93
C ALA A 69 -3.20 13.70 -15.30
N THR A 70 -4.07 14.03 -16.27
CA THR A 70 -3.98 13.47 -17.63
C THR A 70 -2.71 13.90 -18.34
N LEU A 71 -2.35 15.19 -18.27
CA LEU A 71 -1.13 15.70 -18.91
C LEU A 71 0.12 15.01 -18.38
N PHE A 72 0.23 14.85 -17.06
CA PHE A 72 1.38 14.19 -16.45
C PHE A 72 1.39 12.68 -16.74
N GLY A 73 0.22 12.06 -16.93
CA GLY A 73 0.14 10.66 -17.36
C GLY A 73 0.77 10.43 -18.74
N PHE A 74 0.51 11.33 -19.70
CA PHE A 74 1.17 11.28 -21.01
C PHE A 74 2.68 11.54 -20.90
N MET A 75 3.10 12.46 -20.04
CA MET A 75 4.53 12.70 -19.79
C MET A 75 5.23 11.49 -19.15
N LEU A 76 4.53 10.77 -18.26
CA LEU A 76 5.04 9.56 -17.63
C LEU A 76 5.19 8.43 -18.67
N ALA A 77 4.18 8.21 -19.50
CA ALA A 77 4.23 7.21 -20.57
C ALA A 77 5.37 7.50 -21.58
N ASP A 78 5.55 8.76 -21.99
CA ASP A 78 6.66 9.20 -22.86
C ASP A 78 8.03 8.98 -22.18
N ALA A 79 8.14 9.27 -20.87
CA ALA A 79 9.38 9.10 -20.12
C ALA A 79 9.78 7.63 -19.95
N GLU A 80 8.81 6.75 -19.71
CA GLU A 80 8.99 5.31 -19.53
C GLU A 80 9.08 4.54 -20.84
N GLY A 81 8.62 5.11 -21.96
CA GLY A 81 8.52 4.41 -23.25
C GLY A 81 7.42 3.34 -23.22
N SER A 82 6.33 3.61 -22.49
CA SER A 82 5.24 2.66 -22.27
C SER A 82 4.30 2.62 -23.48
N GLU A 83 4.20 1.45 -24.12
CA GLU A 83 3.37 1.21 -25.32
C GLU A 83 2.48 -0.03 -25.16
N GLY A 84 1.33 -0.06 -25.86
CA GLY A 84 0.45 -1.23 -25.94
C GLY A 84 -1.02 -0.94 -25.67
N LYS A 85 -1.89 -1.92 -26.00
CA LYS A 85 -3.35 -1.75 -25.93
C LYS A 85 -3.87 -1.40 -24.53
N LEU A 86 -3.22 -1.92 -23.48
CA LEU A 86 -3.65 -1.68 -22.10
C LEU A 86 -3.31 -0.25 -21.64
N ILE A 87 -2.14 0.27 -22.03
CA ILE A 87 -1.78 1.67 -21.77
C ILE A 87 -2.65 2.62 -22.61
N ASP A 88 -2.93 2.28 -23.87
CA ASP A 88 -3.85 3.06 -24.73
C ASP A 88 -5.24 3.14 -24.09
N LEU A 89 -5.76 2.01 -23.60
CA LEU A 89 -7.05 1.96 -22.90
C LEU A 89 -7.03 2.85 -21.65
N HIS A 90 -5.99 2.75 -20.82
CA HIS A 90 -5.84 3.59 -19.62
C HIS A 90 -5.80 5.07 -19.97
N GLN A 91 -5.05 5.46 -21.00
CA GLN A 91 -4.94 6.84 -21.46
C GLN A 91 -6.29 7.39 -21.96
N TRP A 92 -7.02 6.63 -22.78
CA TRP A 92 -8.32 7.06 -23.29
C TRP A 92 -9.39 7.14 -22.19
N LEU A 93 -9.38 6.21 -21.23
CA LEU A 93 -10.23 6.30 -20.05
C LEU A 93 -9.89 7.53 -19.20
N GLY A 94 -8.61 7.85 -19.03
CA GLY A 94 -8.14 9.05 -18.35
C GLY A 94 -8.59 10.35 -19.05
N VAL A 95 -8.41 10.42 -20.38
CA VAL A 95 -8.87 11.57 -21.18
C VAL A 95 -10.39 11.74 -21.09
N SER A 96 -11.13 10.64 -21.20
CA SER A 96 -12.60 10.65 -21.09
C SER A 96 -13.07 11.13 -19.72
N SER A 97 -12.41 10.66 -18.65
CA SER A 97 -12.67 11.11 -17.27
C SER A 97 -12.47 12.61 -17.12
N THR A 98 -11.40 13.16 -17.69
CA THR A 98 -11.10 14.60 -17.65
C THR A 98 -12.12 15.42 -18.42
N ILE A 99 -12.54 14.97 -19.61
CA ILE A 99 -13.59 15.64 -20.40
C ILE A 99 -14.89 15.69 -19.59
N VAL A 100 -15.31 14.54 -19.02
CA VAL A 100 -16.53 14.47 -18.21
C VAL A 100 -16.44 15.36 -16.97
N ALA A 101 -15.29 15.38 -16.28
CA ALA A 101 -15.08 16.24 -15.12
C ALA A 101 -15.20 17.74 -15.49
N VAL A 102 -14.58 18.16 -16.59
CA VAL A 102 -14.66 19.55 -17.08
C VAL A 102 -16.10 19.90 -17.46
N VAL A 103 -16.80 19.04 -18.19
CA VAL A 103 -18.21 19.26 -18.57
C VAL A 103 -19.11 19.33 -17.33
N ALA A 104 -18.92 18.45 -16.34
CA ALA A 104 -19.63 18.49 -15.07
C ALA A 104 -19.38 19.81 -14.32
N ALA A 105 -18.13 20.29 -14.31
CA ALA A 105 -17.76 21.57 -13.72
C ALA A 105 -18.44 22.76 -14.42
N LEU A 106 -18.56 22.74 -15.75
CA LEU A 106 -19.29 23.77 -16.51
C LEU A 106 -20.78 23.79 -16.15
N PHE A 107 -21.41 22.63 -16.03
CA PHE A 107 -22.79 22.53 -15.56
C PHE A 107 -22.93 23.01 -14.10
N ALA A 108 -21.94 22.73 -13.25
CA ALA A 108 -21.94 23.13 -11.85
C ALA A 108 -22.10 24.64 -11.65
N ILE A 109 -21.52 25.47 -12.54
CA ILE A 109 -21.59 26.94 -12.47
C ILE A 109 -23.03 27.45 -12.48
N LYS A 110 -23.92 26.79 -13.24
CA LYS A 110 -25.32 27.20 -13.41
C LYS A 110 -26.33 26.27 -12.74
N ALA A 111 -25.88 25.20 -12.07
CA ALA A 111 -26.73 24.15 -11.53
C ALA A 111 -27.77 24.64 -10.50
N LYS A 112 -27.48 25.71 -9.75
CA LYS A 112 -28.44 26.30 -8.80
C LYS A 112 -29.62 26.99 -9.48
N ASN A 113 -29.41 27.53 -10.68
CA ASN A 113 -30.37 28.40 -11.36
C ASN A 113 -30.99 27.74 -12.61
N SER A 114 -30.54 26.54 -12.97
CA SER A 114 -30.99 25.84 -14.18
C SER A 114 -31.18 24.34 -13.90
N PRO A 115 -32.43 23.82 -13.98
CA PRO A 115 -32.71 22.39 -13.81
C PRO A 115 -31.94 21.51 -14.80
N GLY A 116 -31.75 21.97 -16.04
CA GLY A 116 -30.97 21.26 -17.05
C GLY A 116 -29.50 21.14 -16.66
N CYS A 117 -28.92 22.22 -16.11
CA CYS A 117 -27.55 22.20 -15.61
C CYS A 117 -27.41 21.33 -14.35
N LEU A 118 -28.41 21.29 -13.48
CA LEU A 118 -28.41 20.38 -12.33
C LEU A 118 -28.41 18.91 -12.78
N THR A 119 -29.25 18.56 -13.74
CA THR A 119 -29.25 17.20 -14.32
C THR A 119 -27.91 16.88 -14.97
N GLY A 120 -27.35 17.80 -15.75
CA GLY A 120 -26.03 17.65 -16.37
C GLY A 120 -24.90 17.45 -15.35
N LEU A 121 -24.91 18.22 -14.26
CA LEU A 121 -23.96 18.06 -13.14
C LEU A 121 -24.07 16.66 -12.52
N ARG A 122 -25.28 16.21 -12.20
CA ARG A 122 -25.54 14.91 -11.56
C ARG A 122 -25.06 13.75 -12.42
N ILE A 123 -25.43 13.77 -13.70
CA ILE A 123 -24.99 12.76 -14.67
C ILE A 123 -23.46 12.80 -14.78
N GLY A 124 -22.87 13.99 -14.93
CA GLY A 124 -21.43 14.15 -15.05
C GLY A 124 -20.65 13.62 -13.83
N LEU A 125 -21.14 13.86 -12.61
CA LEU A 125 -20.50 13.33 -11.40
C LEU A 125 -20.60 11.80 -11.29
N ILE A 126 -21.77 11.22 -11.60
CA ILE A 126 -21.97 9.77 -11.53
C ILE A 126 -21.16 9.05 -12.61
N VAL A 127 -21.25 9.51 -13.86
CA VAL A 127 -20.49 8.95 -14.99
C VAL A 127 -18.99 9.17 -14.77
N GLY A 128 -18.59 10.36 -14.35
CA GLY A 128 -17.20 10.68 -14.04
C GLY A 128 -16.63 9.79 -12.94
N SER A 129 -17.40 9.54 -11.87
CA SER A 129 -17.00 8.62 -10.80
C SER A 129 -16.82 7.19 -11.31
N GLY A 130 -17.71 6.69 -12.16
CA GLY A 130 -17.56 5.37 -12.79
C GLY A 130 -16.31 5.29 -13.68
N LEU A 131 -16.06 6.32 -14.49
CA LEU A 131 -14.90 6.38 -15.38
C LEU A 131 -13.58 6.42 -14.61
N VAL A 132 -13.46 7.21 -13.54
CA VAL A 132 -12.22 7.27 -12.75
C VAL A 132 -11.96 5.98 -11.97
N LEU A 133 -13.01 5.28 -11.52
CA LEU A 133 -12.87 3.95 -10.93
C LEU A 133 -12.38 2.92 -11.96
N ALA A 134 -12.94 2.93 -13.17
CA ALA A 134 -12.48 2.07 -14.26
C ALA A 134 -11.02 2.40 -14.67
N THR A 135 -10.69 3.69 -14.77
CA THR A 135 -9.33 4.16 -15.07
C THR A 135 -8.36 3.69 -13.98
N GLY A 136 -8.74 3.81 -12.71
CA GLY A 136 -7.95 3.35 -11.57
C GLY A 136 -7.76 1.83 -11.54
N TYR A 137 -8.78 1.04 -11.90
CA TYR A 137 -8.67 -0.40 -12.05
C TYR A 137 -7.62 -0.78 -13.12
N VAL A 138 -7.73 -0.21 -14.33
CA VAL A 138 -6.77 -0.46 -15.40
C VAL A 138 -5.37 0.05 -15.03
N GLY A 139 -5.27 1.19 -14.34
CA GLY A 139 -4.01 1.69 -13.80
C GLY A 139 -3.37 0.71 -12.80
N GLY A 140 -4.17 0.07 -11.95
CA GLY A 140 -3.72 -1.00 -11.07
C GLY A 140 -3.23 -2.23 -11.84
N GLU A 141 -3.86 -2.59 -12.95
CA GLU A 141 -3.39 -3.70 -13.80
C GLU A 141 -2.05 -3.41 -14.47
N LEU A 142 -1.77 -2.15 -14.84
CA LEU A 142 -0.47 -1.74 -15.38
C LEU A 142 0.66 -1.92 -14.35
N VAL A 143 0.39 -1.67 -13.07
CA VAL A 143 1.40 -1.72 -11.99
C VAL A 143 1.53 -3.11 -11.38
N PHE A 144 0.40 -3.79 -11.13
CA PHE A 144 0.34 -5.03 -10.36
C PHE A 144 0.03 -6.27 -11.20
N GLY A 145 -0.25 -6.09 -12.50
CA GLY A 145 -0.61 -7.15 -13.44
C GLY A 145 -2.11 -7.44 -13.53
N GLU A 146 -2.47 -8.29 -14.49
CA GLU A 146 -3.87 -8.65 -14.76
C GLU A 146 -4.58 -9.24 -13.54
N ASN A 147 -5.85 -8.86 -13.35
CA ASN A 147 -6.68 -9.34 -12.24
C ASN A 147 -6.04 -9.12 -10.86
N HIS A 148 -5.18 -8.12 -10.68
CA HIS A 148 -4.45 -7.89 -9.43
C HIS A 148 -5.32 -7.89 -8.17
N LEU A 149 -6.55 -7.35 -8.22
CA LEU A 149 -7.49 -7.36 -7.09
C LEU A 149 -7.97 -8.77 -6.72
N PHE A 150 -8.14 -9.64 -7.71
CA PHE A 150 -8.66 -11.00 -7.53
C PHE A 150 -7.56 -12.05 -7.47
N LYS A 151 -6.33 -11.70 -7.79
CA LYS A 151 -5.18 -12.59 -7.73
C LYS A 151 -5.01 -13.16 -6.32
N ALA A 152 -5.16 -12.34 -5.28
CA ALA A 152 -5.13 -12.78 -3.90
C ALA A 152 -6.21 -13.84 -3.61
N PHE A 153 -7.47 -13.55 -3.94
CA PHE A 153 -8.59 -14.47 -3.74
C PHE A 153 -8.48 -15.75 -4.58
N LYS A 154 -7.97 -15.66 -5.81
CA LYS A 154 -7.83 -16.81 -6.72
C LYS A 154 -6.68 -17.72 -6.31
N GLU A 155 -5.57 -17.15 -5.86
CA GLU A 155 -4.46 -17.94 -5.31
C GLU A 155 -4.84 -18.55 -3.95
N GLU A 156 -5.62 -17.85 -3.12
CA GLU A 156 -6.20 -18.39 -1.89
C GLU A 156 -7.26 -19.49 -2.17
N ALA A 157 -8.06 -19.37 -3.22
CA ALA A 157 -9.03 -20.40 -3.63
C ALA A 157 -8.38 -21.60 -4.33
N LYS A 158 -7.19 -21.42 -4.93
CA LYS A 158 -6.36 -22.50 -5.48
C LYS A 158 -5.54 -23.20 -4.42
N GLN A 159 -5.30 -22.55 -3.27
CA GLN A 159 -4.82 -23.30 -2.12
C GLN A 159 -5.89 -24.34 -1.84
N PRO A 160 -5.55 -25.65 -1.91
CA PRO A 160 -6.48 -26.66 -1.43
C PRO A 160 -6.90 -26.24 -0.03
N LEU A 161 -8.18 -26.48 0.33
CA LEU A 161 -8.63 -26.35 1.73
C LEU A 161 -7.48 -26.87 2.60
N PRO A 162 -7.00 -26.13 3.62
CA PRO A 162 -6.04 -26.71 4.53
C PRO A 162 -6.62 -28.07 4.90
N PRO A 163 -5.88 -29.18 4.70
CA PRO A 163 -6.43 -30.50 4.90
C PRO A 163 -7.13 -30.44 6.26
N THR A 164 -8.40 -30.88 6.32
CA THR A 164 -9.08 -31.09 7.61
C THR A 164 -8.03 -31.68 8.52
N PRO A 165 -7.71 -31.04 9.67
CA PRO A 165 -6.57 -31.46 10.46
C PRO A 165 -6.70 -32.97 10.61
N PRO A 166 -5.71 -33.75 10.11
CA PRO A 166 -5.76 -35.19 10.22
C PRO A 166 -6.05 -35.51 11.68
N PRO A 167 -6.93 -36.48 12.02
CA PRO A 167 -7.14 -36.84 13.41
C PRO A 167 -5.77 -37.06 14.03
N LEU A 168 -5.35 -36.20 14.96
CA LEU A 168 -3.97 -35.99 15.44
C LEU A 168 -3.05 -37.19 15.18
N LEU A 169 -2.55 -37.31 13.95
CA LEU A 169 -1.62 -38.36 13.58
C LEU A 169 -0.25 -37.74 13.77
N LYS A 170 0.50 -38.35 14.70
CA LYS A 170 1.86 -37.96 15.07
C LYS A 170 2.66 -37.63 13.82
N PRO A 171 3.28 -36.44 13.73
CA PRO A 171 4.01 -36.05 12.53
C PRO A 171 5.22 -36.97 12.37
N GLU A 172 5.24 -37.68 11.25
CA GLU A 172 6.38 -38.44 10.79
C GLU A 172 7.37 -37.48 10.13
N THR A 173 8.62 -37.64 10.55
CA THR A 173 9.76 -36.75 10.38
C THR A 173 10.18 -36.57 8.93
N ALA A 174 9.93 -35.37 8.37
CA ALA A 174 10.86 -34.78 7.40
C ALA A 174 11.86 -33.92 8.20
N VAL A 175 13.12 -34.35 8.23
CA VAL A 175 14.22 -33.65 8.93
C VAL A 175 14.57 -32.38 8.14
N ALA A 176 13.75 -31.34 8.29
CA ALA A 176 14.22 -29.98 8.16
C ALA A 176 14.72 -29.57 9.55
N ASP A 177 15.98 -29.13 9.66
CA ASP A 177 16.58 -28.75 10.94
C ASP A 177 15.65 -27.77 11.68
N LYS A 178 15.01 -28.28 12.74
CA LYS A 178 14.15 -27.48 13.61
C LYS A 178 15.03 -26.43 14.26
N VAL A 179 14.65 -25.16 14.12
CA VAL A 179 15.40 -24.06 14.74
C VAL A 179 15.14 -24.14 16.24
N ASP A 180 16.20 -24.36 17.01
CA ASP A 180 16.11 -24.44 18.46
C ASP A 180 16.21 -23.03 19.03
N PHE A 181 15.13 -22.53 19.65
CA PHE A 181 15.14 -21.17 20.17
C PHE A 181 16.31 -20.91 21.13
N ALA A 182 16.63 -21.85 22.01
CA ALA A 182 17.68 -21.68 23.01
C ALA A 182 19.08 -21.63 22.39
N LYS A 183 19.32 -22.44 21.35
CA LYS A 183 20.63 -22.54 20.70
C LYS A 183 20.82 -21.54 19.57
N ASP A 184 19.79 -21.29 18.78
CA ASP A 184 19.88 -20.55 17.52
C ASP A 184 19.38 -19.12 17.64
N ILE A 185 18.29 -18.87 18.38
CA ILE A 185 17.62 -17.57 18.42
C ILE A 185 18.01 -16.75 19.65
N ALA A 186 18.10 -17.39 20.81
CA ALA A 186 18.41 -16.72 22.06
C ALA A 186 19.77 -16.00 22.04
N PRO A 187 20.85 -16.55 21.44
CA PRO A 187 22.10 -15.80 21.28
C PRO A 187 21.93 -14.56 20.40
N ILE A 188 21.16 -14.65 19.31
CA ILE A 188 20.89 -13.50 18.42
C ILE A 188 20.14 -12.41 19.19
N ILE A 189 19.09 -12.77 19.92
CA ILE A 189 18.33 -11.82 20.74
C ILE A 189 19.24 -11.17 21.78
N LYS A 190 20.05 -11.96 22.49
CA LYS A 190 20.94 -11.47 23.54
C LYS A 190 21.98 -10.48 23.02
N ASP A 191 22.62 -10.80 21.90
CA ASP A 191 23.75 -10.03 21.38
C ASP A 191 23.30 -8.81 20.58
N MET A 192 22.18 -8.90 19.86
CA MET A 192 21.76 -7.89 18.88
C MET A 192 20.56 -7.05 19.34
N CYS A 193 19.64 -7.62 20.12
CA CYS A 193 18.35 -6.98 20.41
C CYS A 193 18.23 -6.53 21.86
N PHE A 194 18.75 -7.33 22.80
CA PHE A 194 18.50 -7.18 24.24
C PHE A 194 19.08 -5.90 24.83
N LYS A 195 20.11 -5.32 24.22
CA LYS A 195 20.68 -4.02 24.63
C LYS A 195 19.64 -2.89 24.64
N CYS A 196 18.74 -2.85 23.66
CA CYS A 196 17.71 -1.82 23.52
C CYS A 196 16.30 -2.31 23.92
N HIS A 197 16.05 -3.61 23.80
CA HIS A 197 14.75 -4.23 24.02
C HIS A 197 14.66 -5.04 25.33
N GLY A 198 15.69 -4.97 26.16
CA GLY A 198 15.77 -5.63 27.47
C GLY A 198 15.82 -4.66 28.65
N GLY A 199 15.25 -5.09 29.78
CA GLY A 199 15.28 -4.35 31.05
C GLY A 199 14.12 -3.37 31.21
N GLU A 200 14.28 -2.34 32.05
CA GLU A 200 13.19 -1.41 32.38
C GLU A 200 13.00 -0.28 31.37
N LYS A 201 14.08 0.18 30.70
CA LYS A 201 14.05 1.26 29.71
C LYS A 201 14.15 0.70 28.30
N VAL A 202 12.98 0.44 27.71
CA VAL A 202 12.83 -0.33 26.47
C VAL A 202 12.36 0.57 25.33
N LYS A 203 13.04 0.50 24.18
CA LYS A 203 12.66 1.29 23.00
C LYS A 203 11.40 0.73 22.32
N GLY A 204 10.52 1.63 21.87
CA GLY A 204 9.26 1.27 21.20
C GLY A 204 8.31 0.43 22.04
N LYS A 205 8.47 0.42 23.38
CA LYS A 205 7.77 -0.45 24.35
C LYS A 205 7.81 -1.96 24.04
N PHE A 206 8.63 -2.39 23.09
CA PHE A 206 8.75 -3.80 22.71
C PHE A 206 9.78 -4.51 23.58
N LYS A 207 9.31 -5.36 24.49
CA LYS A 207 10.12 -6.04 25.51
C LYS A 207 10.44 -7.47 25.07
N LEU A 208 11.69 -7.88 25.26
CA LEU A 208 12.17 -9.23 24.96
C LEU A 208 12.56 -10.03 26.21
N ASN A 209 12.17 -9.56 27.41
CA ASN A 209 12.52 -10.20 28.68
C ASN A 209 11.91 -11.59 28.83
N THR A 210 10.65 -11.74 28.45
CA THR A 210 9.93 -13.01 28.54
C THR A 210 9.22 -13.29 27.22
N ARG A 211 8.83 -14.56 27.01
CA ARG A 211 7.96 -14.92 25.89
C ARG A 211 6.69 -14.07 25.87
N LYS A 212 6.07 -13.87 27.04
CA LYS A 212 4.84 -13.07 27.16
C LYS A 212 5.06 -11.64 26.67
N ASP A 213 6.14 -11.00 27.12
CA ASP A 213 6.50 -9.65 26.72
C ASP A 213 6.70 -9.53 25.19
N ALA A 214 7.44 -10.47 24.61
CA ALA A 214 7.71 -10.48 23.17
C ALA A 214 6.44 -10.71 22.35
N MET A 215 5.52 -11.54 22.86
CA MET A 215 4.24 -11.83 22.20
C MET A 215 3.20 -10.75 22.43
N ASP A 216 3.28 -9.97 23.52
CA ASP A 216 2.37 -8.85 23.80
C ASP A 216 2.58 -7.70 22.80
N GLY A 217 3.83 -7.48 22.35
CA GLY A 217 4.18 -6.54 21.28
C GLY A 217 4.68 -5.18 21.79
N GLY A 218 4.81 -4.21 20.88
CA GLY A 218 5.29 -2.85 21.16
C GLY A 218 4.30 -1.75 20.79
N GLU A 219 4.80 -0.51 20.65
CA GLU A 219 4.03 0.64 20.17
C GLU A 219 3.49 0.44 18.74
N SER A 220 4.13 -0.44 17.96
CA SER A 220 3.69 -0.82 16.62
C SER A 220 2.72 -2.01 16.60
N GLY A 221 2.27 -2.49 17.77
CA GLY A 221 1.38 -3.64 17.89
C GLY A 221 2.14 -4.97 18.00
N LYS A 222 1.60 -6.04 17.40
CA LYS A 222 2.23 -7.37 17.44
C LYS A 222 3.49 -7.38 16.56
N GLU A 223 4.65 -7.53 17.18
CA GLU A 223 5.94 -7.55 16.48
C GLU A 223 6.30 -8.94 15.93
N ILE A 224 5.82 -10.00 16.60
CA ILE A 224 6.05 -11.40 16.21
C ILE A 224 4.69 -12.04 15.93
N LEU A 225 4.50 -12.51 14.70
CA LEU A 225 3.32 -13.25 14.25
C LEU A 225 3.74 -14.69 13.89
N PRO A 226 3.48 -15.68 14.77
CA PRO A 226 3.78 -17.08 14.50
C PRO A 226 3.28 -17.54 13.13
N GLY A 227 4.15 -18.17 12.34
CA GLY A 227 3.89 -18.65 10.98
C GLY A 227 3.93 -17.58 9.89
N LYS A 228 4.15 -16.29 10.23
CA LYS A 228 4.03 -15.17 9.29
C LYS A 228 5.24 -14.21 9.38
N PRO A 229 6.44 -14.60 8.91
CA PRO A 229 7.66 -13.79 9.03
C PRO A 229 7.56 -12.45 8.30
N THR A 230 7.02 -12.41 7.08
CA THR A 230 6.91 -11.18 6.26
C THR A 230 5.91 -10.15 6.79
N LEU A 231 5.06 -10.55 7.75
CA LEU A 231 4.15 -9.66 8.47
C LEU A 231 4.63 -9.39 9.90
N SER A 232 5.71 -10.04 10.34
CA SER A 232 6.31 -9.85 11.65
C SER A 232 7.34 -8.74 11.57
N LYS A 233 7.05 -7.58 12.16
CA LYS A 233 7.98 -6.45 12.25
C LYS A 233 9.34 -6.85 12.85
N PHE A 234 9.34 -7.79 13.79
CA PHE A 234 10.57 -8.37 14.36
C PHE A 234 11.53 -8.91 13.30
N TYR A 235 11.02 -9.47 12.20
CA TYR A 235 11.82 -9.93 11.06
C TYR A 235 12.03 -8.83 10.03
N THR A 236 10.97 -8.14 9.60
CA THR A 236 11.07 -7.17 8.50
C THR A 236 12.00 -6.01 8.83
N SER A 237 12.05 -5.57 10.10
CA SER A 237 12.99 -4.53 10.54
C SER A 237 14.46 -4.95 10.44
N LEU A 238 14.78 -6.24 10.32
CA LEU A 238 16.16 -6.72 10.11
C LEU A 238 16.59 -6.64 8.63
N THR A 239 15.63 -6.55 7.71
CA THR A 239 15.86 -6.62 6.26
C THR A 239 15.76 -5.26 5.56
N LEU A 240 15.51 -4.18 6.32
CA LEU A 240 15.40 -2.83 5.78
C LEU A 240 16.77 -2.26 5.35
N ASP A 241 16.72 -1.27 4.46
CA ASP A 241 17.92 -0.55 4.00
C ASP A 241 18.53 0.32 5.11
N LYS A 242 19.83 0.64 4.97
CA LYS A 242 20.62 1.33 6.00
C LYS A 242 20.20 2.78 6.27
N ASP A 243 19.49 3.38 5.34
CA ASP A 243 18.93 4.73 5.42
C ASP A 243 17.52 4.76 6.03
N ASN A 244 16.94 3.59 6.33
CA ASN A 244 15.65 3.49 6.98
C ASN A 244 15.78 3.60 8.51
N ASP A 245 15.04 4.54 9.11
CA ASP A 245 15.03 4.79 10.56
C ASP A 245 14.42 3.63 11.39
N GLU A 246 13.64 2.74 10.76
CA GLU A 246 13.05 1.55 11.39
C GLU A 246 13.97 0.32 11.34
N LEU A 247 15.15 0.42 10.72
CA LEU A 247 16.13 -0.66 10.68
C LEU A 247 16.61 -1.00 12.09
N MET A 248 16.55 -2.28 12.43
CA MET A 248 17.02 -2.83 13.69
C MET A 248 18.11 -3.90 13.46
N PRO A 249 19.23 -3.89 14.21
CA PRO A 249 19.66 -2.84 15.13
C PRO A 249 19.94 -1.50 14.41
N PRO A 250 19.74 -0.34 15.09
CA PRO A 250 19.97 0.97 14.49
C PRO A 250 21.37 1.12 13.94
N VAL A 251 21.56 1.95 12.92
CA VAL A 251 22.82 2.02 12.17
C VAL A 251 24.05 2.36 13.02
N LYS A 252 23.84 3.09 14.12
CA LYS A 252 24.85 3.43 15.12
C LYS A 252 25.36 2.25 15.95
N GLU A 253 24.64 1.14 15.99
CA GLU A 253 25.08 -0.07 16.69
C GLU A 253 26.05 -0.86 15.82
N LYS A 254 27.17 -1.27 16.41
CA LYS A 254 28.21 -2.05 15.72
C LYS A 254 27.81 -3.51 15.49
N ALA A 255 26.96 -4.05 16.37
CA ALA A 255 26.49 -5.42 16.32
C ALA A 255 25.26 -5.50 15.39
N ARG A 256 25.32 -6.37 14.39
CA ARG A 256 24.22 -6.66 13.47
C ARG A 256 24.13 -8.16 13.20
N PRO A 257 22.92 -8.69 13.00
CA PRO A 257 22.76 -10.08 12.62
C PRO A 257 23.37 -10.33 11.24
N THR A 258 24.06 -11.45 11.08
CA THR A 258 24.53 -11.93 9.77
C THR A 258 23.34 -12.38 8.91
N PRO A 259 23.49 -12.49 7.57
CA PRO A 259 22.44 -13.05 6.71
C PRO A 259 21.94 -14.42 7.17
N GLU A 260 22.83 -15.28 7.67
CA GLU A 260 22.49 -16.59 8.22
C GLU A 260 21.64 -16.49 9.50
N GLN A 261 21.97 -15.54 10.38
CA GLN A 261 21.19 -15.28 11.60
C GLN A 261 19.80 -14.72 11.26
N ILE A 262 19.69 -13.85 10.26
CA ILE A 262 18.41 -13.33 9.76
C ILE A 262 17.55 -14.49 9.21
N GLU A 263 18.16 -15.41 8.44
CA GLU A 263 17.45 -16.57 7.91
C GLU A 263 17.00 -17.54 9.02
N LYS A 264 17.80 -17.71 10.09
CA LYS A 264 17.37 -18.47 11.28
C LYS A 264 16.16 -17.84 11.96
N VAL A 265 16.14 -16.51 12.12
CA VAL A 265 14.99 -15.78 12.69
C VAL A 265 13.74 -15.97 11.83
N LYS A 266 13.88 -15.88 10.50
CA LYS A 266 12.80 -16.13 9.56
C LYS A 266 12.20 -17.53 9.74
N LYS A 267 13.06 -18.56 9.69
CA LYS A 267 12.66 -19.96 9.84
C LYS A 267 12.02 -20.24 11.19
N TRP A 268 12.53 -19.65 12.27
CA TRP A 268 11.93 -19.78 13.59
C TRP A 268 10.49 -19.24 13.64
N ILE A 269 10.24 -18.07 13.03
CA ILE A 269 8.88 -17.51 12.96
C ILE A 269 7.99 -18.39 12.08
N GLU A 270 8.47 -18.86 10.93
CA GLU A 270 7.75 -19.80 10.06
C GLU A 270 7.37 -21.08 10.80
N GLN A 271 8.24 -21.58 11.67
CA GLN A 271 8.03 -22.76 12.53
C GLN A 271 7.12 -22.48 13.75
N GLY A 272 6.47 -21.32 13.82
CA GLY A 272 5.51 -21.00 14.87
C GLY A 272 6.09 -20.19 16.04
N ALA A 273 7.32 -19.68 15.91
CA ALA A 273 7.99 -18.85 16.91
C ALA A 273 7.99 -19.51 18.30
N GLU A 274 8.27 -20.82 18.36
CA GLU A 274 8.33 -21.56 19.62
C GLU A 274 9.39 -20.94 20.53
N TRP A 275 8.97 -20.52 21.73
CA TRP A 275 9.84 -19.99 22.76
C TRP A 275 9.57 -20.82 24.02
N PRO A 276 10.57 -21.52 24.58
CA PRO A 276 10.39 -22.36 25.75
C PRO A 276 9.82 -21.57 26.96
N ASP A 277 8.76 -22.11 27.57
CA ASP A 277 8.20 -21.51 28.77
C ASP A 277 9.25 -21.49 29.91
N GLY A 278 9.33 -20.38 30.64
CA GLY A 278 10.32 -20.16 31.70
C GLY A 278 11.69 -19.67 31.23
N MET A 279 11.93 -19.56 29.91
CA MET A 279 13.13 -18.90 29.40
C MET A 279 12.96 -17.38 29.40
N GLU A 280 13.77 -16.71 30.22
CA GLU A 280 13.76 -15.27 30.38
C GLU A 280 15.15 -14.68 30.15
N PHE A 281 15.20 -13.52 29.51
CA PHE A 281 16.41 -12.71 29.44
C PHE A 281 16.40 -11.71 30.59
N LYS A 282 17.42 -11.79 31.44
CA LYS A 282 17.65 -10.88 32.56
C LYS A 282 18.84 -9.99 32.24
N LYS A 283 18.72 -8.72 32.61
CA LYS A 283 19.78 -7.73 32.51
C LYS A 283 20.51 -7.66 33.84
#